data_AF-A0A644XHR6-F1
#
_entry.id   AF-A0A644XHR6-F1
#
_cell.length_a   1.000
_cell.length_b   1.000
_cell.length_c   1.000
_cell.angle_alpha   90.00
_cell.angle_beta   90.00
_cell.angle_gamma   90.00
#
_symmetry.space_group_name_H-M   'P 1'
#
loop_
_entity.id
_entity.type
_entity.pdbx_description
1 polymer ?
#
loop_
_entity_poly.entity_id
_entity_poly.type
_entity_poly.pdbx_seq_one_letter_code
_entity_poly.pdbx_strand_id
1 'polypeptide(L)' 'MKTVITKTVCELINGDKKVMNGHLLVETDLESVRKSVFKSTLNCKSVRFTYEEIPD' A
#
# COMPACT_ATOMS: atom_id res chain seq x y z
N MET A 1 3.61 -11.01 17.24
CA MET A 1 3.38 -9.65 16.70
C MET A 1 3.19 -9.77 15.20
N LYS A 2 2.01 -9.43 14.67
CA LYS A 2 1.71 -9.46 13.24
C LYS A 2 1.56 -8.02 12.74
N THR A 3 2.40 -7.61 11.80
CA THR A 3 2.25 -6.33 11.10
C THR A 3 1.25 -6.53 9.97
N VAL A 4 0.13 -5.81 10.01
CA VAL A 4 -0.90 -5.90 8.96
C VAL A 4 -0.91 -4.60 8.17
N ILE A 5 -0.80 -4.70 6.84
CA ILE A 5 -1.00 -3.56 5.96
C ILE A 5 -2.50 -3.30 5.89
N THR A 6 -2.95 -2.19 6.46
CA THR A 6 -4.37 -1.83 6.47
C THR A 6 -4.74 -0.96 5.28
N LYS A 7 -3.80 -0.13 4.79
CA LYS A 7 -4.04 0.76 3.64
C LYS A 7 -2.79 0.93 2.78
N THR A 8 -3.01 1.00 1.48
CA THR A 8 -1.97 1.35 0.50
C THR A 8 -2.35 2.66 -0.16
N VAL A 9 -1.52 3.69 0.00
CA VAL A 9 -1.75 5.02 -0.55
C VAL A 9 -0.75 5.26 -1.66
N CYS A 10 -1.27 5.45 -2.87
CA CYS A 10 -0.50 5.87 -4.02
C CYS A 10 -0.65 7.40 -4.19
N GLU A 11 0.45 8.13 -4.13
CA GLU A 11 0.50 9.54 -4.52
C GLU A 11 0.75 9.61 -6.02
N LEU A 12 -0.17 10.26 -6.74
CA LEU A 12 -0.11 10.43 -8.18
C LEU A 12 0.80 11.61 -8.55
N ILE A 13 1.32 11.61 -9.77
CA ILE A 13 2.23 12.66 -10.27
C ILE A 13 1.58 14.06 -10.26
N ASN A 14 0.26 14.13 -10.41
CA ASN A 14 -0.52 15.37 -10.34
C ASN A 14 -0.76 15.89 -8.90
N GLY A 15 -0.24 15.19 -7.88
CA GLY A 15 -0.43 15.53 -6.47
C GLY A 15 -1.69 14.94 -5.83
N ASP A 16 -2.51 14.24 -6.60
CA ASP A 16 -3.70 13.56 -6.10
C ASP A 16 -3.32 12.27 -5.35
N LYS A 17 -4.17 11.82 -4.41
CA LYS A 17 -3.88 10.66 -3.56
C LYS A 17 -4.92 9.58 -3.79
N LYS A 18 -4.49 8.49 -4.42
CA LYS A 18 -5.31 7.30 -4.62
C LYS A 18 -5.11 6.33 -3.45
N VAL A 19 -6.11 6.26 -2.58
CA VAL A 19 -6.15 5.29 -1.49
C VAL A 19 -6.70 3.98 -2.05
N MET A 20 -5.88 2.94 -2.03
CA MET A 20 -6.28 1.58 -2.29
C MET A 20 -6.48 0.92 -0.92
N ASN A 21 -7.75 0.77 -0.52
CA ASN A 21 -8.07 -0.10 0.61
C ASN A 21 -7.76 -1.52 0.17
N GLY A 22 -6.61 -2.03 0.59
CA GLY A 22 -6.34 -3.45 0.49
C GLY A 22 -7.34 -4.17 1.38
N HIS A 23 -7.91 -5.27 0.90
CA HIS A 23 -8.19 -6.39 1.80
C HIS A 23 -7.02 -6.53 2.77
N LEU A 24 -7.25 -6.81 4.05
CA LEU A 24 -6.18 -7.02 5.03
C LEU A 24 -5.13 -7.96 4.44
N LEU A 25 -4.04 -7.39 3.92
CA LEU A 25 -2.97 -8.15 3.31
C LEU A 25 -2.00 -8.35 4.46
N VAL A 26 -2.07 -9.55 5.06
CA VAL A 26 -0.98 -10.11 5.84
C VAL A 26 0.12 -10.51 4.85
N GLU A 27 0.62 -9.54 4.09
CA GLU A 27 1.69 -9.75 3.15
C GLU A 27 3.01 -9.42 3.83
N THR A 28 3.82 -10.46 3.99
CA THR A 28 5.20 -10.38 4.49
C THR A 28 6.12 -9.59 3.54
N ASP A 29 5.68 -9.34 2.29
CA ASP A 29 6.50 -8.77 1.22
C ASP A 29 5.93 -7.45 0.66
N LEU A 30 6.27 -6.36 1.34
CA LEU A 30 5.85 -5.00 0.96
C LEU A 30 6.33 -4.55 -0.42
N GLU A 31 7.46 -5.09 -0.86
CA GLU A 31 8.04 -4.72 -2.14
C GLU A 31 7.21 -5.25 -3.31
N SER A 32 6.70 -6.48 -3.20
CA SER A 32 5.80 -7.06 -4.18
C SER A 32 4.50 -6.26 -4.30
N VAL A 33 3.90 -5.85 -3.17
CA VAL A 33 2.73 -4.96 -3.16
C VAL A 33 3.04 -3.64 -3.85
N ARG A 34 4.18 -3.02 -3.51
CA ARG A 34 4.63 -1.77 -4.12
C ARG A 34 4.71 -1.90 -5.65
N LYS A 35 5.36 -2.95 -6.15
CA LYS A 35 5.47 -3.23 -7.59
C LYS A 35 4.10 -3.42 -8.25
N SER A 36 3.19 -4.15 -7.60
CA SER A 36 1.82 -4.36 -8.09
C SER A 36 1.03 -3.05 -8.20
N VAL A 37 1.16 -2.16 -7.21
CA VAL A 37 0.51 -0.84 -7.19
C VAL A 37 1.03 0.06 -8.30
N PHE A 38 2.36 0.13 -8.47
CA PHE A 38 2.96 0.88 -9.59
C PHE A 38 2.55 0.33 -10.96
N LYS A 39 2.41 -0.99 -11.08
CA LYS A 39 1.95 -1.64 -12.31
C LYS A 39 0.47 -1.36 -12.61
N SER A 40 -0.38 -1.37 -11.58
CA SER A 40 -1.83 -1.17 -11.72
C SER A 40 -2.23 0.30 -11.80
N THR A 41 -1.41 1.21 -11.26
CA THR A 41 -1.68 2.65 -11.21
C THR A 41 -0.66 3.38 -12.06
N LEU A 42 -0.92 3.45 -13.37
CA LEU A 42 -0.24 4.36 -14.29
C LEU A 42 -0.39 5.79 -13.73
N ASN A 43 0.73 6.50 -13.51
CA ASN A 43 0.86 7.78 -12.80
C ASN A 43 1.07 7.73 -11.28
N CYS A 44 1.29 6.56 -10.67
CA CYS A 44 1.76 6.51 -9.29
C CYS A 44 3.20 7.02 -9.19
N LYS A 45 3.43 8.10 -8.44
CA LYS A 45 4.75 8.68 -8.15
C LYS A 45 5.40 8.01 -6.94
N SER A 46 4.61 7.77 -5.89
CA SER A 46 5.11 7.18 -4.64
C SER A 46 4.03 6.34 -3.98
N VAL A 47 4.45 5.25 -3.32
CA VAL A 47 3.54 4.36 -2.58
C VAL A 47 3.92 4.39 -1.10
N ARG A 48 2.96 4.76 -0.26
CA ARG A 48 3.05 4.68 1.20
C ARG A 48 2.10 3.62 1.70
N PHE A 49 2.56 2.87 2.68
CA PHE A 49 1.77 1.85 3.36
C PHE A 49 1.42 2.36 4.75
N THR A 50 0.21 2.07 5.19
CA THR A 50 -0.20 2.24 6.59
C THR A 50 -0.30 0.86 7.20
N TYR A 51 0.35 0.71 8.35
CA TYR A 51 0.43 -0.54 9.09
C TYR A 51 -0.29 -0.35 10.42
N GLU A 52 -1.02 -1.36 10.85
CA GLU A 52 -1.46 -1.47 12.23
C GLU A 52 -0.79 -2.69 12.84
N GLU A 53 -0.19 -2.48 14.00
CA GLU A 53 0.32 -3.55 14.84
C GLU A 53 -0.86 -4.14 15.60
N ILE A 54 -1.24 -5.37 15.24
CA ILE A 54 -2.30 -6.08 15.95
C ILE A 54 -1.63 -6.91 17.06
N PRO A 55 -1.89 -6.63 18.36
CA PRO A 55 -1.48 -7.52 19.43
C PRO A 55 -2.21 -8.86 19.27
N ASP A 56 -1.50 -9.97 19.45
CA ASP A 56 -2.01 -11.33 19.30
C ASP A 56 -3.05 -11.66 20.39
#